data_AF-A0A1I0XQI1-F1
#
_entry.id   AF-A0A1I0XQI1-F1
#
_cell.length_a   1.000
_cell.length_b   1.000
_cell.length_c   1.000
_cell.angle_alpha   90.00
_cell.angle_beta   90.00
_cell.angle_gamma   90.00
#
_symmetry.space_group_name_H-M   'P 1'
#
loop_
_entity.id
_entity.type
_entity.pdbx_description
1 polymer ?
#
loop_
_entity_poly.entity_id
_entity_poly.type
_entity_poly.pdbx_seq_one_letter_code
_entity_poly.pdbx_strand_id
1 'polypeptide(L)'
;MALPIISAEERLKERHSAKVGLVGFPGVGKTTQLKTLPADTTLFVDLEAGDLSVRDWPGDTVRPRTWPEFRDLVVFLAGPMPTASAEQAFSEPHFQHVCTKFGDPAQLAKYDTYFVDSLTVLSRLCFAWCKTQPQAFSEKTGKPDNRGAYGLLGQEMITALTHLQHVRDKHVIYVAILEEKTDDFNRRFYQLQLEGSKTALELPGVLDEVVTLAILKADDGTSYRGFVTRADNPFGYPSKDRSGRLEAIEEPHLGKLIAKCLGQDKDQDLPAQQDPSI
;
A
#
# COMPACT_ATOMS: atom_id res chain seq x y z
N MET A 1 10.98 35.16 9.17
CA MET A 1 9.90 34.34 8.59
C MET A 1 8.97 33.92 9.71
N ALA A 2 7.66 33.98 9.50
CA ALA A 2 6.68 33.47 10.47
C ALA A 2 6.67 31.93 10.42
N LEU A 3 6.38 31.28 11.56
CA LEU A 3 6.15 29.85 11.60
C LEU A 3 4.92 29.52 10.72
N PRO A 4 5.00 28.58 9.75
CA PRO A 4 3.89 28.26 8.86
C PRO A 4 2.84 27.39 9.57
N ILE A 5 2.11 27.99 10.50
CA ILE A 5 1.01 27.33 11.22
C ILE A 5 -0.21 27.29 10.30
N ILE A 6 -0.69 26.08 9.97
CA ILE A 6 -1.99 25.89 9.32
C ILE A 6 -3.11 25.95 10.36
N SER A 7 -4.18 26.68 10.06
CA SER A 7 -5.36 26.75 10.92
C SER A 7 -6.16 25.45 10.90
N ALA A 8 -7.04 25.27 11.88
CA ALA A 8 -7.93 24.10 11.92
C ALA A 8 -8.85 24.04 10.68
N GLU A 9 -9.33 25.18 10.19
CA GLU A 9 -10.15 25.25 8.98
C GLU A 9 -9.36 24.89 7.72
N GLU A 10 -8.14 25.38 7.58
CA GLU A 10 -7.27 25.03 6.46
C GLU A 10 -6.95 23.53 6.48
N ARG A 11 -6.62 22.98 7.65
CA ARG A 11 -6.38 21.54 7.82
C ARG A 11 -7.58 20.69 7.42
N LEU A 12 -8.81 21.12 7.71
CA LEU A 12 -10.04 20.41 7.34
C LEU A 12 -10.39 20.54 5.84
N LYS A 13 -9.89 21.58 5.17
CA LYS A 13 -10.03 21.77 3.72
C LYS A 13 -9.01 20.96 2.93
N GLU A 14 -7.91 20.51 3.56
CA GLU A 14 -6.94 19.64 2.91
C GLU A 14 -7.59 18.30 2.54
N ARG A 15 -7.34 17.86 1.31
CA ARG A 15 -7.79 16.54 0.86
C ARG A 15 -7.09 15.47 1.67
N HIS A 16 -7.85 14.72 2.45
CA HIS A 16 -7.33 13.57 3.19
C HIS A 16 -7.29 12.34 2.29
N SER A 17 -6.23 11.54 2.43
CA SER A 17 -6.06 10.27 1.74
C SER A 17 -5.82 9.14 2.73
N ALA A 18 -5.87 7.90 2.24
CA ALA A 18 -5.68 6.70 3.03
C ALA A 18 -4.58 5.85 2.40
N LYS A 19 -3.61 5.40 3.21
CA LYS A 19 -2.56 4.46 2.81
C LYS A 19 -2.92 3.08 3.36
N VAL A 20 -3.35 2.19 2.49
CA VAL A 20 -3.96 0.90 2.86
C VAL A 20 -3.06 -0.24 2.43
N GLY A 21 -2.75 -1.16 3.34
CA GLY A 21 -2.16 -2.46 3.02
C GLY A 21 -3.26 -3.52 2.96
N LEU A 22 -3.61 -3.98 1.76
CA LEU A 22 -4.55 -5.07 1.55
C LEU A 22 -3.81 -6.40 1.48
N VAL A 23 -3.92 -7.22 2.51
CA VAL A 23 -3.17 -8.48 2.64
C VAL A 23 -4.11 -9.68 2.71
N GLY A 24 -3.62 -10.86 2.40
CA GLY A 24 -4.44 -12.08 2.44
C GLY A 24 -3.85 -13.22 1.62
N PHE A 25 -4.36 -14.43 1.85
CA PHE A 25 -3.87 -15.63 1.19
C PHE A 25 -4.00 -15.56 -0.34
N PRO A 26 -3.22 -16.36 -1.08
CA PRO A 26 -3.42 -16.53 -2.52
C PRO A 26 -4.88 -16.93 -2.83
N GLY A 27 -5.46 -16.37 -3.90
CA GLY A 27 -6.81 -16.74 -4.37
C GLY A 27 -8.00 -16.15 -3.60
N VAL A 28 -7.80 -15.41 -2.51
CA VAL A 28 -8.92 -14.82 -1.73
C VAL A 28 -9.63 -13.64 -2.42
N GLY A 29 -9.08 -13.13 -3.53
CA GLY A 29 -9.67 -12.03 -4.31
C GLY A 29 -9.11 -10.64 -4.00
N LYS A 30 -7.83 -10.53 -3.62
CA LYS A 30 -7.20 -9.22 -3.35
C LYS A 30 -7.23 -8.30 -4.58
N THR A 31 -6.73 -8.77 -5.72
CA THR A 31 -6.72 -8.01 -6.98
C THR A 31 -8.13 -7.64 -7.43
N THR A 32 -9.14 -8.49 -7.21
CA THR A 32 -10.54 -8.17 -7.57
C THR A 32 -11.11 -6.99 -6.79
N GLN A 33 -10.49 -6.58 -5.68
CA GLN A 33 -10.89 -5.38 -4.95
C GLN A 33 -10.66 -4.10 -5.76
N LEU A 34 -9.80 -4.13 -6.79
CA LEU A 34 -9.69 -3.05 -7.77
C LEU A 34 -11.05 -2.69 -8.40
N LYS A 35 -11.95 -3.67 -8.58
CA LYS A 35 -13.30 -3.46 -9.14
C LYS A 35 -14.24 -2.71 -8.20
N THR A 36 -13.86 -2.53 -6.93
CA THR A 36 -14.64 -1.79 -5.92
C THR A 36 -14.25 -0.32 -5.84
N LEU A 37 -13.36 0.13 -6.74
CA LEU A 37 -12.89 1.50 -6.86
C LEU A 37 -13.37 2.12 -8.20
N PRO A 38 -13.52 3.44 -8.29
CA PRO A 38 -13.88 4.10 -9.54
C PRO A 38 -12.74 3.96 -10.56
N ALA A 39 -13.04 3.34 -11.71
CA ALA A 39 -12.03 2.96 -12.71
C ALA A 39 -11.42 4.15 -13.46
N ASP A 40 -12.17 5.23 -13.61
CA ASP A 40 -11.77 6.48 -14.26
C ASP A 40 -10.79 7.32 -13.41
N THR A 41 -10.87 7.18 -12.08
CA THR A 41 -10.00 7.90 -11.13
C THR A 41 -9.01 6.97 -10.41
N THR A 42 -8.81 5.74 -10.88
CA THR A 42 -7.86 4.80 -10.27
C THR A 42 -6.79 4.42 -11.29
N LEU A 43 -5.52 4.56 -10.90
CA LEU A 43 -4.39 4.04 -11.66
C LEU A 43 -3.98 2.69 -11.09
N PHE A 44 -4.04 1.65 -11.92
CA PHE A 44 -3.57 0.33 -11.56
C PHE A 44 -2.07 0.20 -11.86
N VAL A 45 -1.27 -0.09 -10.83
CA VAL A 45 0.16 -0.39 -10.94
C VAL A 45 0.32 -1.89 -10.83
N ASP A 46 0.40 -2.53 -12.00
CA ASP A 46 0.37 -3.97 -12.17
C ASP A 46 1.78 -4.56 -12.32
N LEU A 47 2.26 -5.17 -11.25
CA LEU A 47 3.52 -5.90 -11.18
C LEU A 47 3.34 -7.40 -11.38
N GLU A 48 2.11 -7.92 -11.17
CA GLU A 48 1.81 -9.33 -11.34
C GLU A 48 1.40 -9.58 -12.80
N ALA A 49 2.09 -10.45 -13.53
CA ALA A 49 1.70 -10.80 -14.91
C ALA A 49 0.38 -11.63 -14.99
N GLY A 50 -0.47 -11.60 -13.95
CA GLY A 50 -1.63 -12.44 -13.71
C GLY A 50 -2.93 -11.65 -13.54
N ASP A 51 -3.22 -10.71 -14.44
CA ASP A 51 -4.41 -9.86 -14.46
C ASP A 51 -5.72 -10.60 -14.83
N LEU A 52 -5.72 -11.93 -14.89
CA LEU A 52 -6.89 -12.77 -15.22
C LEU A 52 -8.15 -12.39 -14.44
N SER A 53 -8.01 -11.99 -13.18
CA SER A 53 -9.13 -11.65 -12.30
C SER A 53 -9.75 -10.26 -12.56
N VAL A 54 -9.05 -9.40 -13.29
CA VAL A 54 -9.43 -8.00 -13.58
C VAL A 54 -9.25 -7.64 -15.06
N ARG A 55 -9.17 -8.63 -15.95
CA ARG A 55 -8.97 -8.43 -17.41
C ARG A 55 -10.03 -7.53 -18.07
N ASP A 56 -11.23 -7.53 -17.51
CA ASP A 56 -12.39 -6.73 -17.93
C ASP A 56 -12.44 -5.35 -17.28
N TRP A 57 -11.51 -5.01 -16.38
CA TRP A 57 -11.50 -3.72 -15.70
C TRP A 57 -11.04 -2.61 -16.66
N PRO A 58 -11.82 -1.53 -16.84
CA PRO A 58 -11.60 -0.57 -17.92
C PRO A 58 -10.61 0.55 -17.59
N GLY A 59 -10.04 0.56 -16.39
CA GLY A 59 -9.20 1.67 -15.92
C GLY A 59 -7.75 1.61 -16.42
N ASP A 60 -7.06 2.72 -16.25
CA ASP A 60 -5.69 2.88 -16.72
C ASP A 60 -4.71 2.01 -15.92
N THR A 61 -3.74 1.42 -16.63
CA THR A 61 -2.78 0.48 -16.02
C THR A 61 -1.35 0.78 -16.48
N VAL A 62 -0.41 0.79 -15.54
CA VAL A 62 1.04 0.83 -15.79
C VAL A 62 1.70 -0.44 -15.27
N ARG A 63 2.71 -0.93 -15.98
CA ARG A 63 3.35 -2.24 -15.71
C ARG A 63 4.87 -2.14 -15.61
N PRO A 64 5.42 -1.58 -14.52
CA PRO A 64 6.86 -1.60 -14.30
C PRO A 64 7.35 -3.05 -14.15
N ARG A 65 8.41 -3.42 -14.86
CA ARG A 65 8.97 -4.78 -14.90
C ARG A 65 10.27 -4.93 -14.15
N THR A 66 10.87 -3.82 -13.75
CA THR A 66 12.15 -3.78 -13.04
C THR A 66 12.08 -2.84 -11.84
N TRP A 67 12.98 -3.03 -10.87
CA TRP A 67 13.07 -2.12 -9.73
C TRP A 67 13.38 -0.67 -10.13
N PRO A 68 14.30 -0.39 -11.08
CA PRO A 68 14.49 0.97 -11.59
C PRO A 68 13.23 1.59 -12.21
N GLU A 69 12.47 0.84 -13.02
CA GLU A 69 11.20 1.34 -13.58
C GLU A 69 10.17 1.66 -12.50
N PHE A 70 10.11 0.85 -11.44
CA PHE A 70 9.24 1.17 -10.30
C PHE A 70 9.71 2.43 -9.56
N ARG A 71 11.02 2.64 -9.41
CA ARG A 71 11.57 3.88 -8.83
C ARG A 71 11.27 5.11 -9.69
N ASP A 72 11.39 5.01 -11.01
CA ASP A 72 10.97 6.06 -11.94
C ASP A 72 9.48 6.39 -11.72
N LEU A 73 8.63 5.35 -11.66
CA LEU A 73 7.21 5.52 -11.43
C LEU A 73 6.93 6.20 -10.08
N VAL A 74 7.59 5.78 -9.00
CA VAL A 74 7.40 6.36 -7.66
C VAL A 74 7.75 7.84 -7.62
N VAL A 75 8.87 8.28 -8.23
CA VAL A 75 9.20 9.71 -8.29
C VAL A 75 8.20 10.48 -9.14
N PHE A 76 7.68 9.88 -10.21
CA PHE A 76 6.66 10.51 -11.05
C PHE A 76 5.33 10.68 -10.31
N LEU A 77 4.91 9.65 -9.57
CA LEU A 77 3.65 9.64 -8.82
C LEU A 77 3.65 10.56 -7.60
N ALA A 78 4.80 10.77 -6.98
CA ALA A 78 4.92 11.50 -5.72
C ALA A 78 5.68 12.83 -5.81
N GLY A 79 6.29 13.12 -6.95
CA GLY A 79 7.19 14.25 -7.11
C GLY A 79 8.57 14.00 -6.50
N PRO A 80 9.45 15.02 -6.54
CA PRO A 80 10.79 14.95 -6.00
C PRO A 80 10.78 14.96 -4.46
N MET A 81 11.69 14.21 -3.85
CA MET A 81 11.94 14.20 -2.42
C MET A 81 12.75 15.45 -2.03
N PRO A 82 12.18 16.38 -1.22
CA PRO A 82 12.84 17.66 -0.93
C PRO A 82 14.18 17.52 -0.20
N THR A 83 14.39 16.41 0.50
CA THR A 83 15.59 16.13 1.31
C THR A 83 16.66 15.33 0.56
N ALA A 84 16.39 14.88 -0.67
CA ALA A 84 17.33 14.07 -1.43
C ALA A 84 18.44 14.94 -2.05
N SER A 85 19.69 14.46 -2.01
CA SER A 85 20.79 15.05 -2.78
C SER A 85 20.59 14.77 -4.28
N ALA A 86 21.29 15.52 -5.15
CA ALA A 86 21.13 15.42 -6.59
C ALA A 86 21.37 13.99 -7.14
N GLU A 87 22.25 13.23 -6.50
CA GLU A 87 22.68 11.88 -6.89
C GLU A 87 21.79 10.78 -6.31
N GLN A 88 20.92 11.10 -5.36
CA GLN A 88 20.06 10.13 -4.70
C GLN A 88 18.82 9.79 -5.53
N ALA A 89 18.23 8.62 -5.23
CA ALA A 89 16.90 8.28 -5.69
C ALA A 89 15.89 9.37 -5.29
N PHE A 90 14.88 9.56 -6.13
CA PHE A 90 13.78 10.52 -5.89
C PHE A 90 14.21 11.99 -5.84
N SER A 91 15.45 12.34 -6.21
CA SER A 91 15.93 13.72 -6.27
C SER A 91 15.22 14.56 -7.34
N GLU A 92 15.39 15.90 -7.27
CA GLU A 92 14.91 16.82 -8.30
C GLU A 92 15.43 16.47 -9.71
N PRO A 93 16.74 16.22 -9.93
CA PRO A 93 17.22 15.76 -11.23
C PRO A 93 16.60 14.44 -11.69
N HIS A 94 16.38 13.49 -10.77
CA HIS A 94 15.72 12.22 -11.10
C HIS A 94 14.28 12.45 -11.55
N PHE A 95 13.52 13.28 -10.83
CA PHE A 95 12.16 13.65 -11.19
C PHE A 95 12.09 14.32 -12.57
N GLN A 96 12.95 15.31 -12.84
CA GLN A 96 13.01 15.99 -14.12
C GLN A 96 13.34 15.02 -15.26
N HIS A 97 14.31 14.13 -15.06
CA HIS A 97 14.63 13.09 -16.03
C HIS A 97 13.42 12.22 -16.35
N VAL A 98 12.70 11.76 -15.32
CA VAL A 98 11.50 10.95 -15.52
C VAL A 98 10.38 11.73 -16.22
N CYS A 99 10.20 13.02 -15.95
CA CYS A 99 9.25 13.86 -16.67
C CYS A 99 9.57 13.96 -18.17
N THR A 100 10.84 13.91 -18.58
CA THR A 100 11.19 13.85 -20.02
C THR A 100 10.72 12.55 -20.69
N LYS A 101 10.59 11.47 -19.91
CA LYS A 101 10.22 10.12 -20.37
C LYS A 101 8.72 9.87 -20.30
N PHE A 102 8.07 10.31 -19.21
CA PHE A 102 6.64 10.05 -18.93
C PHE A 102 5.72 11.23 -19.26
N GLY A 103 6.29 12.41 -19.57
CA GLY A 103 5.55 13.62 -19.86
C GLY A 103 5.20 14.42 -18.62
N ASP A 104 4.16 15.25 -18.74
CA ASP A 104 3.73 16.17 -17.66
C ASP A 104 3.01 15.42 -16.53
N PRO A 105 3.48 15.52 -15.27
CA PRO A 105 2.80 14.98 -14.08
C PRO A 105 1.36 15.48 -13.89
N ALA A 106 0.96 16.60 -14.50
CA ALA A 106 -0.42 17.07 -14.47
C ALA A 106 -1.43 16.01 -14.97
N GLN A 107 -0.98 15.05 -15.79
CA GLN A 107 -1.81 13.91 -16.22
C GLN A 107 -2.29 13.03 -15.05
N LEU A 108 -1.60 13.07 -13.91
CA LEU A 108 -1.96 12.31 -12.70
C LEU A 108 -3.10 12.95 -11.91
N ALA A 109 -3.45 14.21 -12.21
CA ALA A 109 -4.49 14.95 -11.48
C ALA A 109 -5.87 14.28 -11.54
N LYS A 110 -6.15 13.52 -12.61
CA LYS A 110 -7.41 12.77 -12.78
C LYS A 110 -7.55 11.58 -11.83
N TYR A 111 -6.44 11.07 -11.29
CA TYR A 111 -6.48 9.93 -10.39
C TYR A 111 -6.64 10.39 -8.96
N ASP A 112 -7.42 9.64 -8.20
CA ASP A 112 -7.58 9.77 -6.76
C ASP A 112 -6.91 8.61 -6.02
N THR A 113 -6.68 7.49 -6.72
CA THR A 113 -6.17 6.26 -6.12
C THR A 113 -5.08 5.63 -6.96
N TYR A 114 -4.01 5.18 -6.31
CA TYR A 114 -3.00 4.30 -6.87
C TYR A 114 -3.14 2.91 -6.25
N PHE A 115 -3.44 1.91 -7.08
CA PHE A 115 -3.58 0.52 -6.65
C PHE A 115 -2.34 -0.28 -7.07
N VAL A 116 -1.48 -0.63 -6.12
CA VAL A 116 -0.18 -1.27 -6.36
C VAL A 116 -0.28 -2.77 -6.06
N ASP A 117 -0.28 -3.59 -7.10
CA ASP A 117 -0.39 -5.05 -7.01
C ASP A 117 0.82 -5.73 -7.67
N SER A 118 1.76 -6.35 -6.95
CA SER A 118 1.82 -6.52 -5.49
C SER A 118 3.19 -6.17 -4.92
N LEU A 119 3.22 -5.82 -3.63
CA LEU A 119 4.45 -5.72 -2.84
C LEU A 119 5.24 -7.03 -2.83
N THR A 120 4.55 -8.18 -2.92
CA THR A 120 5.19 -9.49 -2.98
C THR A 120 6.07 -9.61 -4.22
N VAL A 121 5.56 -9.29 -5.41
CA VAL A 121 6.38 -9.26 -6.63
C VAL A 121 7.41 -8.14 -6.59
N LEU A 122 7.02 -6.96 -6.10
CA LEU A 122 7.94 -5.82 -5.99
C LEU A 122 9.19 -6.15 -5.18
N SER A 123 9.04 -6.82 -4.03
CA SER A 123 10.15 -7.19 -3.16
C SER A 123 11.15 -8.13 -3.87
N ARG A 124 10.66 -9.00 -4.75
CA ARG A 124 11.50 -9.89 -5.58
C ARG A 124 12.27 -9.11 -6.65
N LEU A 125 11.61 -8.17 -7.33
CA LEU A 125 12.26 -7.29 -8.30
C LEU A 125 13.35 -6.43 -7.64
N CYS A 126 13.03 -5.85 -6.47
CA CYS A 126 13.99 -5.09 -5.67
C CYS A 126 15.17 -5.96 -5.27
N PHE A 127 14.93 -7.16 -4.73
CA PHE A 127 16.01 -8.02 -4.26
C PHE A 127 16.90 -8.52 -5.40
N ALA A 128 16.32 -8.82 -6.57
CA ALA A 128 17.06 -9.15 -7.77
C ALA A 128 18.01 -8.00 -8.18
N TRP A 129 17.53 -6.76 -8.13
CA TRP A 129 18.35 -5.57 -8.39
C TRP A 129 19.41 -5.34 -7.30
N CYS A 130 19.06 -5.48 -6.01
CA CYS A 130 20.00 -5.30 -4.90
C CYS A 130 21.21 -6.23 -5.01
N LYS A 131 21.01 -7.48 -5.47
CA LYS A 131 22.09 -8.45 -5.67
C LYS A 131 23.10 -8.06 -6.77
N THR A 132 22.79 -7.08 -7.62
CA THR A 132 23.70 -6.57 -8.64
C THR A 132 24.43 -5.29 -8.21
N GLN A 133 24.09 -4.74 -7.04
CA GLN A 133 24.68 -3.49 -6.56
C GLN A 133 26.00 -3.72 -5.82
N PRO A 134 26.92 -2.73 -5.79
CA PRO A 134 28.21 -2.86 -5.10
C PRO A 134 28.10 -3.30 -3.64
N GLN A 135 27.05 -2.85 -2.93
CA GLN A 135 26.79 -3.21 -1.52
C GLN A 135 26.51 -4.70 -1.32
N ALA A 136 26.15 -5.44 -2.37
CA ALA A 136 25.95 -6.88 -2.34
C ALA A 136 27.25 -7.66 -2.60
N PHE A 137 28.42 -7.03 -2.57
CA PHE A 137 29.72 -7.68 -2.72
C PHE A 137 30.67 -7.28 -1.59
N SER A 138 31.47 -8.24 -1.12
CA SER A 138 32.48 -8.00 -0.10
C SER A 138 33.62 -7.13 -0.65
N GLU A 139 33.88 -5.98 -0.04
CA GLU A 139 35.02 -5.10 -0.41
C GLU A 139 36.38 -5.83 -0.33
N LYS A 140 36.51 -6.81 0.58
CA LYS A 140 37.76 -7.56 0.79
C LYS A 140 37.99 -8.67 -0.24
N THR A 141 36.92 -9.30 -0.73
CA THR A 141 37.03 -10.55 -1.52
C THR A 141 36.35 -10.50 -2.88
N GLY A 142 35.54 -9.47 -3.15
CA GLY A 142 34.71 -9.36 -4.36
C GLY A 142 33.59 -10.39 -4.45
N LYS A 143 33.43 -11.28 -3.46
CA LYS A 143 32.40 -12.34 -3.46
C LYS A 143 31.04 -11.77 -3.07
N PRO A 144 29.93 -12.36 -3.54
CA PRO A 144 28.58 -11.96 -3.13
C PRO A 144 28.40 -11.97 -1.61
N ASP A 145 27.87 -10.87 -1.07
CA ASP A 145 27.48 -10.68 0.31
C ASP A 145 25.95 -10.54 0.41
N ASN A 146 25.30 -11.63 0.81
CA ASN A 146 23.86 -11.65 1.00
C ASN A 146 23.39 -10.70 2.09
N ARG A 147 24.20 -10.43 3.14
CA ARG A 147 23.80 -9.52 4.22
C ARG A 147 23.71 -8.09 3.71
N GLY A 148 24.69 -7.65 2.92
CA GLY A 148 24.66 -6.36 2.23
C GLY A 148 23.46 -6.23 1.29
N ALA A 149 23.15 -7.27 0.52
CA ALA A 149 21.97 -7.29 -0.36
C ALA A 149 20.63 -7.16 0.40
N TYR A 150 20.46 -7.86 1.53
CA TYR A 150 19.27 -7.74 2.38
C TYR A 150 19.17 -6.38 3.08
N GLY A 151 20.30 -5.82 3.50
CA GLY A 151 20.35 -4.47 4.06
C GLY A 151 19.88 -3.42 3.06
N LEU A 152 20.38 -3.50 1.82
CA LEU A 152 19.98 -2.61 0.74
C LEU A 152 18.50 -2.80 0.34
N LEU A 153 18.03 -4.05 0.25
CA LEU A 153 16.63 -4.38 -0.04
C LEU A 153 15.67 -3.68 0.92
N GLY A 154 15.92 -3.81 2.22
CA GLY A 154 15.07 -3.19 3.23
C GLY A 154 15.10 -1.66 3.16
N GLN A 155 16.26 -1.06 2.86
CA GLN A 155 16.38 0.39 2.67
C GLN A 155 15.61 0.88 1.43
N GLU A 156 15.81 0.22 0.28
CA GLU A 156 15.20 0.60 -0.99
C GLU A 156 13.66 0.48 -0.96
N MET A 157 13.16 -0.65 -0.46
CA MET A 157 11.72 -0.89 -0.32
C MET A 157 11.07 0.16 0.59
N ILE A 158 11.60 0.38 1.80
CA ILE A 158 11.03 1.36 2.73
C ILE A 158 11.11 2.78 2.17
N THR A 159 12.23 3.17 1.56
CA THR A 159 12.36 4.50 0.95
C THR A 159 11.28 4.73 -0.11
N ALA A 160 11.04 3.76 -1.01
CA ALA A 160 10.03 3.88 -2.05
C ALA A 160 8.59 3.93 -1.48
N LEU A 161 8.27 3.06 -0.52
CA LEU A 161 6.93 3.00 0.09
C LEU A 161 6.62 4.25 0.93
N THR A 162 7.60 4.73 1.69
CA THR A 162 7.51 5.99 2.41
C THR A 162 7.39 7.17 1.45
N HIS A 163 8.07 7.17 0.30
CA HIS A 163 7.92 8.24 -0.69
C HIS A 163 6.48 8.35 -1.21
N LEU A 164 5.87 7.22 -1.60
CA LEU A 164 4.45 7.16 -1.99
C LEU A 164 3.47 7.48 -0.84
N GLN A 165 3.85 7.22 0.41
CA GLN A 165 3.06 7.62 1.58
C GLN A 165 2.89 9.15 1.66
N HIS A 166 3.90 9.92 1.24
CA HIS A 166 3.88 11.38 1.33
C HIS A 166 2.97 12.06 0.29
N VAL A 167 2.40 11.31 -0.66
CA VAL A 167 1.42 11.83 -1.63
C VAL A 167 0.11 12.12 -0.91
N ARG A 168 -0.08 13.35 -0.42
CA ARG A 168 -1.17 13.66 0.51
C ARG A 168 -2.57 13.57 -0.09
N ASP A 169 -2.72 13.82 -1.39
CA ASP A 169 -4.01 13.96 -2.05
C ASP A 169 -4.50 12.69 -2.75
N LYS A 170 -3.74 11.59 -2.71
CA LYS A 170 -4.06 10.32 -3.38
C LYS A 170 -4.14 9.16 -2.39
N HIS A 171 -5.17 8.33 -2.47
CA HIS A 171 -5.19 7.03 -1.79
C HIS A 171 -4.12 6.13 -2.41
N VAL A 172 -3.42 5.36 -1.57
CA VAL A 172 -2.46 4.36 -2.06
C VAL A 172 -2.78 3.03 -1.42
N ILE A 173 -3.06 2.04 -2.26
CA ILE A 173 -3.39 0.69 -1.83
C ILE A 173 -2.25 -0.22 -2.24
N TYR A 174 -1.70 -0.94 -1.29
CA TYR A 174 -0.65 -1.93 -1.51
C TYR A 174 -1.21 -3.31 -1.29
N VAL A 175 -1.12 -4.16 -2.30
CA VAL A 175 -1.50 -5.57 -2.18
C VAL A 175 -0.29 -6.39 -1.79
N ALA A 176 -0.44 -7.30 -0.84
CA ALA A 176 0.58 -8.28 -0.50
C ALA A 176 -0.02 -9.66 -0.22
N ILE A 177 0.75 -10.71 -0.48
CA ILE A 177 0.37 -12.07 -0.11
C ILE A 177 0.64 -12.29 1.38
N LEU A 178 -0.32 -12.90 2.07
CA LEU A 178 -0.17 -13.42 3.42
C LEU A 178 0.14 -14.92 3.36
N GLU A 179 1.09 -15.37 4.18
CA GLU A 179 1.40 -16.78 4.38
C GLU A 179 1.27 -17.17 5.86
N GLU A 180 0.87 -18.41 6.12
CA GLU A 180 0.86 -19.02 7.45
C GLU A 180 2.18 -19.76 7.64
N LYS A 181 2.83 -19.51 8.77
CA LYS A 181 4.07 -20.17 9.20
C LYS A 181 3.92 -20.72 10.60
N THR A 182 4.86 -21.57 10.95
CA THR A 182 4.95 -22.19 12.26
C THR A 182 6.31 -21.84 12.87
N ASP A 183 6.31 -21.41 14.13
CA ASP A 183 7.54 -21.19 14.88
C ASP A 183 8.15 -22.50 15.41
N ASP A 184 9.30 -22.42 16.09
CA ASP A 184 9.99 -23.58 16.67
C ASP A 184 9.17 -24.29 17.78
N PHE A 185 8.10 -23.65 18.28
CA PHE A 185 7.19 -24.17 19.29
C PHE A 185 5.88 -24.71 18.70
N ASN A 186 5.83 -24.90 17.39
CA ASN A 186 4.65 -25.37 16.66
C ASN A 186 3.45 -24.41 16.73
N ARG A 187 3.69 -23.11 16.98
CA ARG A 187 2.65 -22.08 17.02
C ARG A 187 2.51 -21.45 15.64
N ARG A 188 1.27 -21.37 15.17
CA ARG A 188 0.93 -20.75 13.90
C ARG A 188 0.99 -19.24 14.02
N PHE A 189 1.59 -18.58 13.04
CA PHE A 189 1.58 -17.13 12.90
C PHE A 189 1.48 -16.77 11.42
N TYR A 190 0.98 -15.57 11.14
CA TYR A 190 0.84 -15.08 9.77
C TYR A 190 1.86 -13.97 9.51
N GLN A 191 2.44 -13.98 8.31
CA GLN A 191 3.36 -12.94 7.88
C GLN A 191 3.17 -12.61 6.41
N LEU A 192 3.63 -11.42 6.02
CA LEU A 192 3.65 -11.03 4.61
C LEU A 192 4.73 -11.82 3.87
N GLN A 193 4.39 -12.30 2.68
CA GLN A 193 5.33 -12.97 1.80
C GLN A 193 6.14 -11.92 1.03
N LEU A 194 7.18 -11.38 1.68
CA LEU A 194 8.14 -10.42 1.11
C LEU A 194 9.56 -10.97 1.21
N GLU A 195 10.43 -10.53 0.30
CA GLU A 195 11.87 -10.72 0.45
C GLU A 195 12.40 -9.89 1.64
N GLY A 196 13.13 -10.54 2.55
CA GLY A 196 13.64 -9.92 3.77
C GLY A 196 12.56 -9.59 4.81
N SER A 197 12.97 -9.33 6.05
CA SER A 197 12.05 -9.07 7.17
C SER A 197 11.78 -7.58 7.41
N LYS A 198 12.75 -6.70 7.11
CA LYS A 198 12.69 -5.27 7.44
C LYS A 198 11.43 -4.59 6.88
N THR A 199 11.14 -4.82 5.60
CA THR A 199 9.97 -4.21 4.94
C THR A 199 8.67 -4.60 5.63
N ALA A 200 8.48 -5.90 5.93
CA ALA A 200 7.26 -6.38 6.57
C ALA A 200 7.10 -5.83 8.00
N LEU A 201 8.19 -5.67 8.75
CA LEU A 201 8.18 -5.14 10.11
C LEU A 201 7.87 -3.64 10.17
N GLU A 202 8.36 -2.87 9.21
CA GLU A 202 8.18 -1.41 9.19
C GLU A 202 6.92 -0.96 8.44
N LEU A 203 6.37 -1.80 7.54
CA LEU A 203 5.19 -1.48 6.73
C LEU A 203 3.99 -0.97 7.56
N PRO A 204 3.64 -1.55 8.73
CA PRO A 204 2.56 -1.01 9.56
C PRO A 204 2.84 0.41 10.08
N GLY A 205 4.09 0.86 10.19
CA GLY A 205 4.42 2.24 10.54
C GLY A 205 4.14 3.23 9.41
N VAL A 206 4.35 2.79 8.17
CA VAL A 206 4.20 3.57 6.93
C VAL A 206 2.73 3.71 6.52
N LEU A 207 1.91 2.69 6.75
CA LEU A 207 0.51 2.70 6.33
C LEU A 207 -0.39 3.39 7.35
N ASP A 208 -1.58 3.82 6.94
CA ASP A 208 -2.65 4.19 7.86
C ASP A 208 -3.39 2.92 8.29
N GLU A 209 -3.77 2.11 7.30
CA GLU A 209 -4.59 0.91 7.47
C GLU A 209 -3.82 -0.34 7.03
N VAL A 210 -3.92 -1.43 7.77
CA VAL A 210 -3.55 -2.77 7.33
C VAL A 210 -4.78 -3.64 7.47
N VAL A 211 -5.27 -4.20 6.36
CA VAL A 211 -6.53 -4.94 6.31
C VAL A 211 -6.27 -6.31 5.72
N THR A 212 -6.68 -7.35 6.44
CA THR A 212 -6.60 -8.72 5.93
C THR A 212 -7.92 -9.12 5.27
N LEU A 213 -7.90 -9.40 3.97
CA LEU A 213 -8.98 -10.07 3.27
C LEU A 213 -8.94 -11.57 3.54
N ALA A 214 -9.94 -12.07 4.26
CA ALA A 214 -10.05 -13.45 4.67
C ALA A 214 -11.39 -14.07 4.26
N ILE A 215 -11.41 -15.40 4.13
CA ILE A 215 -12.66 -16.17 4.08
C ILE A 215 -13.04 -16.48 5.53
N LEU A 216 -14.18 -15.95 5.96
CA LEU A 216 -14.74 -16.06 7.30
C LEU A 216 -15.96 -16.97 7.27
N LYS A 217 -16.39 -17.43 8.45
CA LYS A 217 -17.61 -18.21 8.63
C LYS A 217 -18.61 -17.41 9.43
N ALA A 218 -19.85 -17.35 8.96
CA ALA A 218 -20.98 -16.85 9.72
C ALA A 218 -21.51 -17.93 10.69
N ASP A 219 -22.40 -17.52 11.60
CA ASP A 219 -22.95 -18.40 12.64
C ASP A 219 -23.76 -19.58 12.07
N ASP A 220 -24.33 -19.40 10.88
CA ASP A 220 -25.04 -20.44 10.12
C ASP A 220 -24.10 -21.41 9.37
N GLY A 221 -22.79 -21.20 9.47
CA GLY A 221 -21.76 -21.98 8.78
C GLY A 221 -21.45 -21.51 7.35
N THR A 222 -22.16 -20.51 6.83
CA THR A 222 -21.92 -19.96 5.49
C THR A 222 -20.57 -19.27 5.44
N SER A 223 -19.79 -19.55 4.40
CA SER A 223 -18.49 -18.90 4.19
C SER A 223 -18.66 -17.62 3.37
N TYR A 224 -18.06 -16.53 3.83
CA TYR A 224 -18.08 -15.24 3.16
C TYR A 224 -16.70 -14.58 3.20
N ARG A 225 -16.47 -13.57 2.37
CA ARG A 225 -15.24 -12.79 2.40
C ARG A 225 -15.45 -11.55 3.25
N GLY A 226 -14.48 -11.24 4.12
CA GLY A 226 -14.52 -10.05 4.96
C GLY A 226 -13.14 -9.43 5.08
N PHE A 227 -13.13 -8.13 5.35
CA PHE A 227 -11.96 -7.37 5.72
C PHE A 227 -11.80 -7.40 7.24
N VAL A 228 -10.76 -8.06 7.73
CA VAL A 228 -10.37 -7.99 9.14
C VAL A 228 -9.48 -6.76 9.32
N THR A 229 -9.90 -5.83 10.19
CA THR A 229 -9.35 -4.47 10.23
C THR A 229 -8.61 -4.16 11.54
N ARG A 230 -9.06 -4.73 12.67
CA ARG A 230 -8.56 -4.40 14.00
C ARG A 230 -7.41 -5.29 14.44
N ALA A 231 -6.47 -4.72 15.18
CA ALA A 231 -5.28 -5.42 15.68
C ALA A 231 -5.59 -6.51 16.72
N ASP A 232 -6.70 -6.37 17.46
CA ASP A 232 -7.18 -7.31 18.49
C ASP A 232 -8.11 -8.40 17.92
N ASN A 233 -8.08 -8.61 16.59
CA ASN A 233 -8.94 -9.61 15.96
C ASN A 233 -8.67 -11.04 16.48
N PRO A 234 -9.72 -11.88 16.63
CA PRO A 234 -9.59 -13.22 17.20
C PRO A 234 -8.89 -14.22 16.26
N PHE A 235 -8.64 -13.85 15.00
CA PHE A 235 -8.07 -14.73 13.99
C PHE A 235 -6.53 -14.71 13.98
N GLY A 236 -5.91 -13.72 14.63
CA GLY A 236 -4.46 -13.51 14.63
C GLY A 236 -3.92 -12.93 13.33
N TYR A 237 -4.78 -12.45 12.44
CA TYR A 237 -4.35 -11.86 11.17
C TYR A 237 -3.69 -10.49 11.39
N PRO A 238 -2.64 -10.13 10.63
CA PRO A 238 -2.04 -8.81 10.71
C PRO A 238 -3.05 -7.76 10.21
N SER A 239 -3.54 -6.95 11.14
CA SER A 239 -4.52 -5.91 10.85
C SER A 239 -4.26 -4.70 11.74
N LYS A 240 -4.65 -3.52 11.28
CA LYS A 240 -4.46 -2.26 11.99
C LYS A 240 -5.42 -1.22 11.43
N ASP A 241 -6.18 -0.59 12.33
CA ASP A 241 -6.99 0.59 12.06
C ASP A 241 -6.41 1.81 12.77
N ARG A 242 -5.96 2.81 12.02
CA ARG A 242 -5.48 4.09 12.57
C ARG A 242 -6.59 5.13 12.59
N SER A 243 -7.59 5.00 11.73
CA SER A 243 -8.75 5.89 11.71
C SER A 243 -9.59 5.78 13.00
N GLY A 244 -9.62 4.59 13.60
CA GLY A 244 -10.47 4.28 14.76
C GLY A 244 -11.96 4.24 14.43
N ARG A 245 -12.30 4.13 13.14
CA ARG A 245 -13.68 4.21 12.63
C ARG A 245 -14.18 2.87 12.09
N LEU A 246 -13.32 1.88 11.92
CA LEU A 246 -13.69 0.61 11.30
C LEU A 246 -14.25 -0.37 12.33
N GLU A 247 -15.22 -1.17 11.89
CA GLU A 247 -15.68 -2.35 12.60
C GLU A 247 -14.67 -3.48 12.51
N ALA A 248 -14.74 -4.43 13.45
CA ALA A 248 -13.80 -5.56 13.51
C ALA A 248 -13.72 -6.35 12.19
N ILE A 249 -14.86 -6.46 11.49
CA ILE A 249 -14.99 -7.04 10.16
C ILE A 249 -15.79 -6.06 9.30
N GLU A 250 -15.21 -5.66 8.17
CA GLU A 250 -15.87 -4.82 7.17
C GLU A 250 -16.23 -5.64 5.92
N GLU A 251 -17.19 -5.13 5.13
CA GLU A 251 -17.46 -5.63 3.79
C GLU A 251 -16.18 -5.53 2.94
N PRO A 252 -15.85 -6.53 2.10
CA PRO A 252 -14.68 -6.49 1.23
C PRO A 252 -14.93 -5.54 0.03
N HIS A 253 -14.94 -4.24 0.32
CA HIS A 253 -15.16 -3.14 -0.60
C HIS A 253 -14.27 -1.94 -0.25
N LEU A 254 -13.18 -1.74 -1.01
CA LEU A 254 -12.19 -0.71 -0.69
C LEU A 254 -12.73 0.72 -0.76
N GLY A 255 -13.60 1.03 -1.71
CA GLY A 255 -14.22 2.37 -1.79
C GLY A 255 -14.96 2.76 -0.51
N LYS A 256 -15.82 1.87 0.01
CA LYS A 256 -16.54 2.06 1.28
C LYS A 256 -15.58 2.12 2.48
N LEU A 257 -14.62 1.20 2.55
CA LEU A 257 -13.59 1.18 3.58
C LEU A 257 -12.86 2.53 3.68
N ILE A 258 -12.39 3.06 2.55
CA ILE A 258 -11.69 4.35 2.49
C ILE A 258 -12.62 5.48 2.91
N ALA A 259 -13.85 5.53 2.39
CA ALA A 259 -14.82 6.55 2.78
C ALA A 259 -15.07 6.54 4.31
N LYS A 260 -15.21 5.36 4.91
CA LYS A 260 -15.37 5.18 6.35
C LYS A 260 -14.16 5.65 7.15
N CYS A 261 -12.94 5.27 6.75
CA CYS A 261 -11.70 5.76 7.37
C CYS A 261 -11.65 7.30 7.37
N LEU A 262 -12.13 7.93 6.30
CA LEU A 262 -12.15 9.38 6.14
C LEU A 262 -13.36 10.05 6.80
N GLY A 263 -14.33 9.29 7.31
CA GLY A 263 -15.54 9.81 7.97
C GLY A 263 -16.51 10.42 6.97
N GLN A 264 -16.51 9.90 5.75
CA GLN A 264 -17.35 10.32 4.63
C GLN A 264 -18.50 9.34 4.39
N ASP A 265 -18.70 8.38 5.30
CA ASP A 265 -19.78 7.41 5.21
C ASP A 265 -21.12 8.12 5.46
N LYS A 266 -22.04 8.03 4.49
CA LYS A 266 -23.32 8.75 4.50
C LYS A 266 -24.32 8.23 5.55
N ASP A 267 -24.02 7.09 6.19
CA ASP A 267 -24.95 6.42 7.10
C ASP A 267 -24.83 6.85 8.58
N GLN A 268 -23.86 7.70 8.95
CA GLN A 268 -23.69 8.17 10.34
C GLN A 268 -24.38 9.51 10.67
N ASP A 269 -25.01 10.18 9.69
CA ASP A 269 -25.66 11.50 9.88
C ASP A 269 -27.18 11.43 10.13
N LEU A 270 -27.74 10.26 10.46
CA LEU A 270 -29.11 10.17 10.95
C LEU A 270 -29.11 10.39 12.47
N PRO A 271 -29.61 11.54 12.98
CA PRO A 271 -29.80 11.69 14.41
C PRO A 271 -30.75 10.59 14.89
N ALA A 272 -30.35 9.90 15.96
CA ALA A 272 -31.20 8.95 16.67
C ALA A 272 -32.57 9.60 16.88
N GLN A 273 -33.60 9.07 16.22
CA GLN A 273 -34.97 9.45 16.49
C GLN A 273 -35.22 9.19 17.96
N GLN A 274 -35.31 10.28 18.74
CA GLN A 274 -35.80 10.23 20.10
C GLN A 274 -37.22 9.69 20.03
N ASP A 275 -37.38 8.48 20.54
CA ASP A 275 -38.64 7.79 20.73
C ASP A 275 -39.54 8.64 21.66
N PRO A 276 -40.64 9.25 21.18
CA PRO A 276 -41.54 9.97 22.05
C PRO A 276 -42.54 8.96 22.62
N SER A 277 -42.14 8.27 23.68
CA SER A 277 -43.08 7.56 24.54
C SER A 277 -43.52 8.49 25.68
N ILE A 278 -44.60 9.25 25.44
CA ILE A 278 -45.66 9.60 26.41
C ILE A 278 -46.99 9.65 25.67
#